data_AF-A0A0V1PJ33-F1
#
_entry.id   AF-A0A0V1PJ33-F1
#
_cell.length_a   1.000
_cell.length_b   1.000
_cell.length_c   1.000
_cell.angle_alpha   90.00
_cell.angle_beta   90.00
_cell.angle_gamma   90.00
#
_symmetry.space_group_name_H-M   'P 1'
#
loop_
_entity.id
_entity.type
_entity.pdbx_description
1 polymer ?
#
loop_
_entity_poly.entity_id
_entity_poly.type
_entity_poly.pdbx_seq_one_letter_code
_entity_poly.pdbx_strand_id
1 'polypeptide(L)'
;MKEMLEFDTGNWILLTEDMLNLESAVDFVSHEENGAVSVFVGKYFCFAKGLTFGVQYNQSVSSVRKSSDQVDVAYLAYEAYESMACKIFVNICSEIRKKWPTIHRICVHHRLGNVAVKEKSVIVAASAPHRAETLDAVKFAIDEIKKTVPIWKKEVYVDKTSKWKAN
;
A
#
# COMPACT_ATOMS: atom_id res chain seq x y z
N MET A 1 -20.07 -5.69 -2.83
CA MET A 1 -19.07 -5.83 -3.91
C MET A 1 -18.94 -4.48 -4.59
N LYS A 2 -18.01 -3.64 -4.14
CA LYS A 2 -17.73 -2.35 -4.79
C LYS A 2 -16.53 -2.53 -5.72
N GLU A 3 -16.82 -2.48 -7.01
CA GLU A 3 -16.01 -1.88 -8.07
C GLU A 3 -14.58 -2.44 -8.32
N MET A 4 -14.54 -3.55 -9.06
CA MET A 4 -13.37 -4.02 -9.83
C MET A 4 -13.25 -3.13 -11.09
N LEU A 5 -12.50 -2.04 -10.99
CA LEU A 5 -12.65 -0.93 -11.95
C LEU A 5 -11.84 -1.03 -13.23
N GLU A 6 -10.78 -1.85 -13.30
CA GLU A 6 -10.11 -2.15 -14.58
C GLU A 6 -9.22 -3.39 -14.46
N PHE A 7 -9.53 -4.41 -15.28
CA PHE A 7 -8.70 -5.59 -15.51
C PHE A 7 -8.44 -5.65 -17.02
N ASP A 8 -7.33 -5.06 -17.44
CA ASP A 8 -6.79 -5.25 -18.79
C ASP A 8 -5.62 -6.24 -18.70
N THR A 9 -5.28 -6.88 -19.82
CA THR A 9 -4.23 -7.90 -19.96
C THR A 9 -2.89 -7.54 -19.31
N GLY A 10 -2.60 -6.24 -19.12
CA GLY A 10 -1.39 -5.75 -18.46
C GLY A 10 -1.57 -5.08 -17.09
N ASN A 11 -2.77 -4.66 -16.67
CA ASN A 11 -2.95 -3.87 -15.45
C ASN A 11 -4.05 -4.45 -14.57
N TRP A 12 -3.80 -4.53 -13.26
CA TRP A 12 -4.81 -4.85 -12.26
C TRP A 12 -4.88 -3.74 -11.22
N ILE A 13 -5.95 -2.95 -11.27
CA ILE A 13 -6.19 -1.85 -10.34
C ILE A 13 -7.38 -2.23 -9.44
N LEU A 14 -7.19 -2.17 -8.13
CA LEU A 14 -8.20 -2.53 -7.13
C LEU A 14 -8.29 -1.47 -6.03
N LEU A 15 -9.48 -0.91 -5.85
CA LEU A 15 -9.88 -0.20 -4.64
C LEU A 15 -10.88 -1.08 -3.90
N THR A 16 -10.62 -1.38 -2.63
CA THR A 16 -11.50 -2.28 -1.86
C THR A 16 -11.47 -1.95 -0.37
N GLU A 17 -12.55 -2.25 0.36
CA GLU A 17 -12.56 -2.22 1.82
C GLU A 17 -12.01 -3.52 2.44
N ASP A 18 -11.95 -4.59 1.63
CA ASP A 18 -11.51 -5.93 2.03
C ASP A 18 -9.99 -6.04 2.22
N MET A 19 -9.57 -7.13 2.84
CA MET A 19 -8.15 -7.43 3.06
C MET A 19 -7.41 -7.65 1.74
N LEU A 20 -6.25 -7.00 1.59
CA LEU A 20 -5.43 -7.17 0.40
C LEU A 20 -4.72 -8.52 0.38
N ASN A 21 -4.97 -9.31 -0.67
CA ASN A 21 -4.27 -10.55 -0.93
C ASN A 21 -2.94 -10.29 -1.66
N LEU A 22 -1.83 -10.68 -1.03
CA LEU A 22 -0.50 -10.52 -1.62
C LEU A 22 -0.20 -11.61 -2.64
N GLU A 23 -0.64 -12.83 -2.38
CA GLU A 23 -0.41 -13.98 -3.26
C GLU A 23 -1.09 -13.73 -4.60
N SER A 24 -2.36 -13.33 -4.61
CA SER A 24 -3.05 -12.98 -5.85
C SER A 24 -2.35 -11.88 -6.64
N ALA A 25 -1.85 -10.84 -5.97
CA ALA A 25 -1.12 -9.76 -6.64
C ALA A 25 0.18 -10.27 -7.29
N VAL A 26 0.92 -11.16 -6.60
CA VAL A 26 2.14 -11.80 -7.11
C VAL A 26 1.83 -12.75 -8.27
N ASP A 27 0.79 -13.58 -8.13
CA ASP A 27 0.36 -14.53 -9.16
C ASP A 27 -0.05 -13.80 -10.44
N PHE A 28 -0.73 -12.65 -10.31
CA PHE A 28 -1.09 -11.84 -11.47
C PHE A 28 0.13 -11.29 -12.21
N VAL A 29 1.13 -10.76 -11.50
CA VAL A 29 2.31 -10.18 -12.18
C VAL A 29 3.31 -11.24 -12.63
N SER A 30 3.27 -12.44 -12.04
CA SER A 30 4.07 -13.59 -12.45
C SER A 30 3.66 -14.05 -13.85
N HIS A 31 4.61 -14.07 -14.78
CA HIS A 31 4.44 -14.60 -16.13
C HIS A 31 5.72 -15.32 -16.55
N GLU A 32 5.62 -16.34 -17.39
CA GLU A 32 6.76 -17.16 -17.83
C GLU A 32 7.84 -16.38 -18.58
N GLU A 33 7.47 -15.27 -19.21
CA GLU A 33 8.38 -14.37 -19.93
C GLU A 33 9.08 -13.34 -19.02
N ASN A 34 8.74 -13.30 -17.72
CA ASN A 34 9.30 -12.35 -16.78
C ASN A 34 10.48 -12.95 -16.01
N GLY A 35 11.65 -12.35 -16.12
CA GLY A 35 12.83 -12.71 -15.32
C GLY A 35 12.85 -12.06 -13.93
N ALA A 36 11.95 -11.10 -13.65
CA ALA A 36 11.85 -10.47 -12.35
C ALA A 36 10.44 -9.97 -12.02
N VAL A 37 10.14 -9.99 -10.71
CA VAL A 37 8.96 -9.39 -10.09
C VAL A 37 9.42 -8.56 -8.90
N SER A 38 8.96 -7.31 -8.83
CA SER A 38 9.15 -6.45 -7.66
C SER A 38 7.81 -6.15 -7.02
N VAL A 39 7.75 -6.19 -5.69
CA VAL A 39 6.53 -5.91 -4.92
C VAL A 39 6.82 -4.96 -3.77
N PHE A 40 5.99 -3.94 -3.66
CA PHE A 40 5.89 -3.05 -2.53
C PHE A 40 4.62 -3.36 -1.74
N VAL A 41 4.75 -3.49 -0.41
CA VAL A 41 3.62 -3.65 0.50
C VAL A 41 3.69 -2.55 1.54
N GLY A 42 2.74 -1.61 1.47
CA GLY A 42 2.55 -0.61 2.50
C GLY A 42 1.73 -1.19 3.64
N LYS A 43 2.28 -1.10 4.85
CA LYS A 43 1.57 -1.40 6.10
C LYS A 43 1.61 -0.19 6.99
N TYR A 44 0.54 0.06 7.72
CA TYR A 44 0.58 1.05 8.77
C TYR A 44 1.27 0.47 10.01
N PHE A 45 2.31 1.14 10.48
CA PHE A 45 2.94 0.85 11.75
C PHE A 45 2.80 2.05 12.65
N CYS A 46 2.12 1.87 13.78
CA CYS A 46 2.12 2.88 14.84
C CYS A 46 3.48 2.80 15.56
N PHE A 47 4.41 3.69 15.22
CA PHE A 47 5.51 3.98 16.12
C PHE A 47 4.92 4.77 17.29
N ALA A 48 4.72 4.12 18.43
CA ALA A 48 4.65 4.83 19.69
C ALA A 48 5.93 5.67 19.76
N LYS A 49 5.82 7.00 19.62
CA LYS A 49 6.98 7.89 19.63
C LYS A 49 7.64 7.75 21.00
N GLY A 50 8.71 6.97 21.08
CA GLY A 50 9.44 6.70 22.33
C GLY A 50 9.80 5.23 22.58
N LEU A 51 9.28 4.27 21.81
CA LEU A 51 9.75 2.88 21.85
C LEU A 51 10.86 2.69 20.84
N THR A 52 12.11 2.83 21.29
CA THR A 52 13.27 2.26 20.62
C THR A 52 13.03 0.75 20.54
N PHE A 53 12.57 0.25 19.39
CA PHE A 53 12.50 -1.18 19.13
C PHE A 53 13.93 -1.70 18.96
N GLY A 54 14.59 -2.00 20.07
CA GLY A 54 15.62 -3.04 20.08
C GLY A 54 14.92 -4.34 19.70
N VAL A 55 15.34 -4.94 18.59
CA VAL A 55 14.90 -6.29 18.23
C VAL A 55 15.31 -7.21 19.38
N GLN A 56 14.32 -7.76 20.09
CA GLN A 56 14.57 -8.85 21.02
C GLN A 56 13.50 -9.92 20.80
N TYR A 57 13.90 -10.94 20.06
CA TYR A 57 13.21 -12.22 20.03
C TYR A 57 13.36 -12.87 21.42
N ASN A 58 12.23 -13.35 21.94
CA ASN A 58 12.00 -14.11 23.17
C ASN A 58 11.94 -13.38 24.54
N GLN A 59 10.76 -13.58 25.16
CA GLN A 59 10.46 -13.73 26.59
C GLN A 59 10.48 -12.48 27.51
N SER A 60 9.40 -12.44 28.32
CA SER A 60 9.18 -11.63 29.53
C SER A 60 8.61 -10.23 29.33
N VAL A 61 7.33 -10.09 29.68
CA VAL A 61 6.61 -8.81 29.86
C VAL A 61 7.36 -7.98 30.90
N SER A 62 8.11 -6.97 30.45
CA SER A 62 8.58 -5.89 31.31
C SER A 62 7.58 -4.73 31.19
N SER A 63 7.09 -4.28 32.35
CA SER A 63 6.18 -3.14 32.48
C SER A 63 6.83 -1.89 31.90
N VAL A 64 6.46 -1.52 30.68
CA VAL A 64 6.86 -0.24 30.06
C VAL A 64 5.98 0.87 30.62
N ARG A 65 6.59 1.87 31.25
CA ARG A 65 5.91 3.10 31.67
C ARG A 65 5.45 3.86 30.43
N LYS A 66 4.14 3.91 30.18
CA LYS A 66 3.53 4.82 29.20
C LYS A 66 3.70 6.26 29.69
N SER A 67 4.18 7.16 28.83
CA SER A 67 3.98 8.59 29.06
C SER A 67 2.48 8.89 28.93
N SER A 68 1.96 9.75 29.80
CA SER A 68 0.53 9.99 30.01
C SER A 68 -0.21 10.63 28.82
N ASP A 69 0.51 11.05 27.78
CA ASP A 69 -0.04 11.87 26.68
C ASP A 69 -0.08 11.13 25.32
N GLN A 70 0.19 9.82 25.27
CA GLN A 70 0.09 9.02 24.04
C GLN A 70 -1.07 8.04 24.11
N VAL A 71 -2.13 8.35 23.39
CA VAL A 71 -3.21 7.41 23.11
C VAL A 71 -2.78 6.53 21.93
N ASP A 72 -2.87 5.21 22.11
CA ASP A 72 -2.56 4.24 21.07
C ASP A 72 -3.51 4.42 19.87
N VAL A 73 -3.00 4.25 18.64
CA VAL A 73 -3.83 4.24 17.43
C VAL A 73 -4.51 2.88 17.31
N ALA A 74 -5.84 2.89 17.18
CA ALA A 74 -6.63 1.67 16.99
C ALA A 74 -6.60 1.21 15.52
N TYR A 75 -6.85 2.13 14.58
CA TYR A 75 -6.85 1.86 13.14
C TYR A 75 -6.66 3.15 12.33
N LEU A 76 -6.37 2.98 11.04
CA LEU A 76 -6.47 4.06 10.05
C LEU A 76 -7.80 3.98 9.32
N ALA A 77 -8.51 5.09 9.18
CA ALA A 77 -9.63 5.22 8.26
C ALA A 77 -9.14 5.86 6.95
N TYR A 78 -9.31 5.14 5.85
CA TYR A 78 -8.97 5.59 4.50
C TYR A 78 -10.23 5.99 3.74
N GLU A 79 -10.22 7.20 3.18
CA GLU A 79 -11.28 7.71 2.31
C GLU A 79 -10.67 8.10 0.96
N ALA A 80 -11.45 8.00 -0.12
CA ALA A 80 -10.96 8.28 -1.46
C ALA A 80 -12.02 8.92 -2.33
N TYR A 81 -11.58 9.77 -3.26
CA TYR A 81 -12.40 10.08 -4.43
C TYR A 81 -12.18 8.98 -5.48
N GLU A 82 -12.90 7.87 -5.32
CA GLU A 82 -12.64 6.59 -6.01
C GLU A 82 -12.52 6.73 -7.54
N SER A 83 -13.47 7.39 -8.20
CA SER A 83 -13.47 7.54 -9.66
C SER A 83 -12.29 8.36 -10.19
N MET A 84 -11.81 9.35 -9.44
CA MET A 84 -10.62 10.12 -9.79
C MET A 84 -9.34 9.35 -9.45
N ALA A 85 -9.32 8.63 -8.32
CA ALA A 85 -8.20 7.79 -7.93
C ALA A 85 -7.92 6.72 -8.99
N CYS A 86 -8.95 6.03 -9.50
CA CYS A 86 -8.81 5.07 -10.58
C CYS A 86 -8.20 5.68 -11.85
N LYS A 87 -8.71 6.84 -12.30
CA LYS A 87 -8.14 7.54 -13.48
C LYS A 87 -6.66 7.86 -13.29
N ILE A 88 -6.26 8.26 -12.08
CA ILE A 88 -4.87 8.58 -11.78
C ILE A 88 -4.01 7.31 -11.75
N PHE A 89 -4.48 6.20 -11.17
CA PHE A 89 -3.77 4.93 -11.22
C PHE A 89 -3.52 4.45 -12.65
N VAL A 90 -4.53 4.55 -13.52
CA VAL A 90 -4.41 4.22 -14.95
C VAL A 90 -3.34 5.09 -15.62
N ASN A 91 -3.37 6.40 -15.34
CA ASN A 91 -2.35 7.33 -15.85
C ASN A 91 -0.95 6.96 -15.36
N ILE A 92 -0.78 6.63 -14.07
CA ILE A 92 0.50 6.18 -13.51
C ILE A 92 0.98 4.91 -14.24
N CYS A 93 0.11 3.93 -14.47
CA CYS A 93 0.46 2.72 -15.21
C CYS A 93 0.88 3.03 -16.66
N SER A 94 0.21 3.96 -17.32
CA SER A 94 0.56 4.44 -18.66
C SER A 94 1.95 5.11 -18.67
N GLU A 95 2.22 6.00 -17.70
CA GLU A 95 3.52 6.66 -17.57
C GLU A 95 4.66 5.68 -17.27
N ILE A 96 4.41 4.65 -16.46
CA ILE A 96 5.37 3.56 -16.22
C ILE A 96 5.71 2.88 -17.54
N ARG A 97 4.72 2.52 -18.36
CA ARG A 97 4.96 1.85 -19.65
C ARG A 97 5.68 2.73 -20.65
N LYS A 98 5.48 4.05 -20.61
CA LYS A 98 6.25 5.00 -21.44
C LYS A 98 7.72 5.07 -21.02
N LYS A 99 8.00 5.03 -19.72
CA LYS A 99 9.36 5.11 -19.17
C LYS A 99 10.11 3.78 -19.25
N TRP A 100 9.41 2.67 -19.02
CA TRP A 100 9.94 1.31 -19.03
C TRP A 100 9.05 0.41 -19.90
N PRO A 101 9.25 0.41 -21.22
CA PRO A 101 8.44 -0.38 -22.16
C PRO A 101 8.51 -1.89 -21.93
N THR A 102 9.53 -2.37 -21.22
CA THR A 102 9.74 -3.78 -20.86
C THR A 102 8.88 -4.24 -19.67
N ILE A 103 8.14 -3.33 -19.02
CA ILE A 103 7.19 -3.70 -17.97
C ILE A 103 5.99 -4.38 -18.61
N HIS A 104 5.77 -5.65 -18.29
CA HIS A 104 4.69 -6.46 -18.84
C HIS A 104 3.41 -6.28 -18.04
N ARG A 105 3.45 -6.53 -16.73
CA ARG A 105 2.27 -6.42 -15.85
C ARG A 105 2.49 -5.48 -14.69
N ILE A 106 1.43 -4.76 -14.31
CA ILE A 106 1.40 -3.82 -13.18
C ILE A 106 0.16 -4.11 -12.33
N CYS A 107 0.35 -4.25 -11.03
CA CYS A 107 -0.71 -4.43 -10.05
C CYS A 107 -0.68 -3.25 -9.08
N VAL A 108 -1.83 -2.62 -8.84
CA VAL A 108 -2.00 -1.54 -7.87
C VAL A 108 -3.28 -1.77 -7.07
N HIS A 109 -3.13 -2.22 -5.83
CA HIS A 109 -4.24 -2.44 -4.92
C HIS A 109 -4.15 -1.45 -3.76
N HIS A 110 -5.25 -0.79 -3.43
CA HIS A 110 -5.32 0.08 -2.27
C HIS A 110 -6.58 -0.23 -1.45
N ARG A 111 -6.40 -0.37 -0.14
CA ARG A 111 -7.48 -0.62 0.80
C ARG A 111 -8.08 0.70 1.28
N LEU A 112 -9.41 0.75 1.33
CA LEU A 112 -10.22 1.84 1.85
C LEU A 112 -10.89 1.42 3.16
N GLY A 113 -11.54 2.36 3.84
CA GLY A 113 -12.20 2.10 5.11
C GLY A 113 -11.20 1.87 6.24
N ASN A 114 -11.59 1.02 7.20
CA ASN A 114 -10.82 0.83 8.42
C ASN A 114 -9.74 -0.24 8.24
N VAL A 115 -8.48 0.16 8.40
CA VAL A 115 -7.30 -0.70 8.29
C VAL A 115 -6.62 -0.77 9.65
N ALA A 116 -6.53 -1.97 10.23
CA ALA A 116 -5.92 -2.14 11.53
C ALA A 116 -4.40 -1.97 11.48
N VAL A 117 -3.78 -1.73 12.63
CA VAL A 117 -2.31 -1.62 12.72
C VAL A 117 -1.67 -2.93 12.27
N LYS A 118 -0.57 -2.82 11.51
CA LYS A 118 0.18 -3.93 10.87
C LYS A 118 -0.53 -4.59 9.68
N GLU A 119 -1.73 -4.17 9.31
CA GLU A 119 -2.40 -4.65 8.10
C GLU A 119 -1.90 -3.93 6.84
N LYS A 120 -2.09 -4.59 5.70
CA LYS A 120 -1.70 -4.06 4.39
C LYS A 120 -2.71 -3.01 3.95
N SER A 121 -2.23 -1.82 3.63
CA SER A 121 -3.05 -0.72 3.12
C SER A 121 -2.88 -0.53 1.62
N VAL A 122 -1.71 -0.86 1.07
CA VAL A 122 -1.42 -0.73 -0.37
C VAL A 122 -0.48 -1.84 -0.82
N ILE A 123 -0.71 -2.36 -2.02
CA ILE A 123 0.19 -3.28 -2.71
C ILE A 123 0.44 -2.69 -4.10
N VAL A 124 1.71 -2.60 -4.47
CA VAL A 124 2.12 -2.28 -5.83
C VAL A 124 3.09 -3.35 -6.29
N ALA A 125 2.84 -3.96 -7.45
CA ALA A 125 3.74 -4.93 -8.02
C ALA A 125 3.94 -4.69 -9.52
N ALA A 126 5.12 -5.00 -10.02
CA ALA A 126 5.41 -4.94 -11.45
C ALA A 126 6.37 -6.06 -11.85
N SER A 127 6.27 -6.47 -13.12
CA SER A 127 7.09 -7.54 -13.69
C SER A 127 7.66 -7.17 -15.06
N ALA A 128 8.88 -7.65 -15.32
CA ALA A 128 9.63 -7.40 -16.56
C ALA A 128 10.67 -8.54 -16.78
N PRO A 129 11.30 -8.61 -17.96
CA PRO A 129 12.41 -9.54 -18.22
C PRO A 129 13.61 -9.37 -17.28
N HIS A 130 13.87 -8.15 -16.79
CA HIS A 130 15.00 -7.83 -15.93
C HIS A 130 14.56 -7.04 -14.69
N ARG A 131 15.34 -7.17 -13.61
CA ARG A 131 14.98 -6.65 -12.28
C ARG A 131 15.11 -5.13 -12.13
N ALA A 132 15.89 -4.46 -12.98
CA ALA A 132 16.21 -3.05 -12.77
C ALA A 132 14.95 -2.20 -12.99
N GLU A 133 14.25 -2.46 -14.08
CA GLU A 133 13.05 -1.78 -14.50
C GLU A 133 11.90 -2.01 -13.52
N THR A 134 11.76 -3.23 -12.98
CA THR A 134 10.69 -3.52 -12.00
C THR A 134 10.89 -2.76 -10.70
N LEU A 135 12.13 -2.65 -10.22
CA LEU A 135 12.45 -1.89 -9.01
C LEU A 135 12.17 -0.39 -9.18
N ASP A 136 12.60 0.19 -10.31
CA ASP A 136 12.39 1.60 -10.59
C ASP A 136 10.91 1.93 -10.83
N ALA A 137 10.19 1.07 -11.55
CA ALA A 137 8.76 1.23 -11.81
C ALA A 137 7.92 1.18 -10.53
N VAL A 138 8.18 0.22 -9.63
CA VAL A 138 7.45 0.11 -8.35
C VAL A 138 7.73 1.32 -7.46
N LYS A 139 8.98 1.79 -7.41
CA LYS A 139 9.35 3.00 -6.68
C LYS A 139 8.61 4.22 -7.24
N PHE A 140 8.66 4.42 -8.55
CA PHE A 140 7.96 5.52 -9.21
C PHE A 140 6.45 5.48 -8.94
N ALA A 141 5.84 4.29 -9.04
CA ALA A 141 4.42 4.11 -8.77
C ALA A 141 4.05 4.56 -7.35
N ILE A 142 4.74 4.08 -6.32
CA ILE A 142 4.39 4.45 -4.93
C ILE A 142 4.60 5.94 -4.65
N ASP A 143 5.63 6.54 -5.22
CA ASP A 143 5.92 7.96 -5.06
C ASP A 143 4.81 8.81 -5.71
N GLU A 144 4.39 8.48 -6.93
CA GLU A 144 3.30 9.18 -7.61
C GLU A 144 1.93 8.93 -6.97
N ILE A 145 1.68 7.71 -6.46
CA ILE A 145 0.44 7.41 -5.74
C ILE A 145 0.29 8.32 -4.52
N LYS A 146 1.33 8.42 -3.69
CA LYS A 146 1.30 9.26 -2.49
C LYS A 146 1.18 10.75 -2.80
N LYS A 147 1.68 11.18 -3.95
CA LYS A 147 1.71 12.58 -4.37
C LYS A 147 0.39 13.04 -5.03
N THR A 148 -0.21 12.19 -5.85
CA THR A 148 -1.25 12.61 -6.81
C THR A 148 -2.61 12.01 -6.55
N VAL A 149 -2.69 10.81 -5.95
CA VAL A 149 -3.97 10.10 -5.80
C VAL A 149 -4.75 10.69 -4.62
N PRO A 150 -6.03 11.08 -4.82
CA PRO A 150 -6.88 11.68 -3.79
C PRO A 150 -7.40 10.61 -2.82
N ILE A 151 -6.49 10.07 -2.01
CA ILE A 151 -6.76 9.16 -0.90
C ILE A 151 -6.28 9.85 0.38
N TRP A 152 -7.12 9.90 1.39
CA TRP A 152 -6.80 10.53 2.67
C TRP A 152 -6.82 9.47 3.78
N LYS A 153 -5.92 9.64 4.75
CA LYS A 153 -5.82 8.77 5.92
C LYS A 153 -6.10 9.55 7.20
N LYS A 154 -6.88 8.95 8.08
CA LYS A 154 -7.20 9.47 9.41
C LYS A 154 -6.76 8.47 10.46
N GLU A 155 -5.98 8.91 11.43
CA GLU A 155 -5.67 8.11 12.61
C GLU A 155 -6.87 8.14 13.55
N VAL A 156 -7.36 6.97 13.95
CA VAL A 156 -8.39 6.83 14.99
C VAL A 156 -7.75 6.18 16.21
N TYR A 157 -7.84 6.85 17.35
CA TYR A 157 -7.21 6.44 18.60
C TYR A 157 -8.16 5.59 19.47
N VAL A 158 -7.60 4.83 20.41
CA VAL A 158 -8.37 3.94 21.30
C VAL A 158 -9.39 4.70 22.17
N ASP A 159 -9.11 5.97 22.48
CA ASP A 159 -10.03 6.86 23.21
C ASP A 159 -11.14 7.47 22.33
N LYS A 160 -11.25 7.02 21.07
CA LYS A 160 -12.19 7.48 20.04
C LYS A 160 -11.95 8.91 19.53
N THR A 161 -10.85 9.54 19.91
CA THR A 161 -10.40 10.77 19.24
C THR A 161 -9.83 10.43 17.86
N SER A 162 -9.71 11.42 16.96
CA SER A 162 -9.18 11.18 15.62
C SER A 162 -8.46 12.39 15.03
N LYS A 163 -7.47 12.14 14.17
CA LYS A 163 -6.65 13.18 13.55
C LYS A 163 -6.34 12.84 12.09
N TRP A 164 -6.60 13.80 11.20
CA TRP A 164 -6.22 13.70 9.79
C TRP A 164 -4.71 13.84 9.61
N LYS A 165 -4.13 13.03 8.73
CA LYS A 165 -2.71 13.06 8.38
C LYS A 165 -2.56 13.20 6.87
N ALA A 166 -1.58 14.00 6.44
CA ALA A 166 -1.13 14.00 5.06
C ALA A 166 -0.52 12.63 4.70
N ASN A 167 -0.63 12.24 3.42
CA ASN A 167 -0.14 10.96 2.94
C ASN A 167 1.38 10.82 3.00
#